data_AF-A0A8W8NVK9-F1
#
_entry.id   AF-A0A8W8NVK9-F1
#
_cell.length_a   1.000
_cell.length_b   1.000
_cell.length_c   1.000
_cell.angle_alpha   90.00
_cell.angle_beta   90.00
_cell.angle_gamma   90.00
#
_symmetry.space_group_name_H-M   'P 1'
#
loop_
_entity.id
_entity.type
_entity.pdbx_description
1 polymer ?
#
loop_
_entity_poly.entity_id
_entity_poly.type
_entity_poly.pdbx_seq_one_letter_code
_entity_poly.pdbx_strand_id
1 'polypeptide(L)'
;MYNDQPPDGHSMNSYAHSKGALAFGSSNGFWMVSSVSEFPALVSKGYEYKPPQLKFGQIILCVTLAKSMKSIIKSVFQTTNPYIYDSKGFTFNSGNSTTYEKRFKTEGNVPLTVFAKSANFGKGKYNLNNDVQIQYMKLSNFTFMNW
;
A
#
# COMPACT_ATOMS: atom_id res chain seq x y z
N MET A 1 4.02 -5.92 -6.67
CA MET A 1 3.41 -6.31 -5.39
C MET A 1 4.35 -5.86 -4.28
N TYR A 2 3.78 -5.53 -3.13
CA TYR A 2 4.54 -4.97 -2.01
C TYR A 2 4.03 -5.53 -0.69
N ASN A 3 4.94 -5.82 0.24
CA ASN A 3 4.62 -6.38 1.56
C ASN A 3 5.88 -6.32 2.43
N ASP A 4 5.80 -5.78 3.65
CA ASP A 4 6.92 -5.84 4.61
C ASP A 4 7.17 -7.25 5.16
N GLN A 5 6.27 -8.20 4.91
CA GLN A 5 6.40 -9.62 5.25
C GLN A 5 6.06 -10.44 4.00
N PRO A 6 6.96 -10.50 3.01
CA PRO A 6 6.67 -11.06 1.70
C PRO A 6 6.54 -12.60 1.73
N PRO A 7 5.87 -13.23 0.75
CA PRO A 7 5.63 -14.68 0.70
C PRO A 7 6.91 -15.55 0.58
N ASP A 8 8.05 -14.95 0.30
CA ASP A 8 9.30 -15.61 -0.07
C ASP A 8 10.46 -15.33 0.91
N GLY A 9 10.22 -14.65 2.04
CA GLY A 9 11.33 -14.26 2.90
C GLY A 9 10.96 -13.69 4.27
N HIS A 10 11.94 -13.02 4.86
CA HIS A 10 11.86 -12.45 6.20
C HIS A 10 11.24 -11.05 6.21
N SER A 11 10.75 -10.65 7.38
CA SER A 11 10.21 -9.30 7.62
C SER A 11 11.24 -8.20 7.32
N MET A 12 10.79 -7.16 6.63
CA MET A 12 11.59 -6.03 6.15
C MET A 12 11.39 -4.79 7.02
N ASN A 13 12.19 -4.66 8.07
CA ASN A 13 12.03 -3.63 9.11
C ASN A 13 12.43 -2.20 8.68
N SER A 14 13.17 -2.04 7.58
CA SER A 14 13.59 -0.73 7.06
C SER A 14 12.61 -0.13 6.05
N TYR A 15 11.53 -0.84 5.74
CA TYR A 15 10.52 -0.45 4.75
C TYR A 15 9.17 -0.21 5.42
N ALA A 16 8.22 0.29 4.63
CA ALA A 16 6.90 0.54 5.15
C ALA A 16 6.15 -0.72 5.59
N HIS A 17 5.54 -0.67 6.78
CA HIS A 17 4.44 -1.54 7.19
C HIS A 17 3.22 -1.31 6.30
N SER A 18 3.24 -1.93 5.13
CA SER A 18 2.22 -1.79 4.09
C SER A 18 2.30 -2.98 3.14
N LYS A 19 1.13 -3.44 2.69
CA LYS A 19 1.01 -4.66 1.90
C LYS A 19 -0.04 -4.48 0.81
N GLY A 20 0.13 -5.15 -0.32
CA GLY A 20 -0.81 -5.08 -1.43
C GLY A 20 -0.23 -5.33 -2.82
N ALA A 21 -1.02 -4.98 -3.82
CA ALA A 21 -0.69 -5.15 -5.22
C ALA A 21 -1.15 -3.95 -6.05
N LEU A 22 -0.42 -3.66 -7.10
CA LEU A 22 -0.69 -2.58 -8.04
C LEU A 22 -0.40 -3.08 -9.44
N ALA A 23 -1.36 -2.92 -10.34
CA ALA A 23 -1.18 -3.21 -11.75
C ALA A 23 -1.91 -2.17 -12.59
N PHE A 24 -1.31 -1.81 -13.73
CA PHE A 24 -1.93 -0.94 -14.73
C PHE A 24 -1.81 -1.60 -16.11
N GLY A 25 -2.93 -1.65 -16.83
CA GLY A 25 -3.00 -2.02 -18.23
C GLY A 25 -2.92 -0.81 -19.17
N SER A 26 -3.63 -0.90 -20.29
CA SER A 26 -3.65 0.13 -21.33
C SER A 26 -4.38 1.40 -20.89
N SER A 27 -5.57 1.27 -20.31
CA SER A 27 -6.47 2.38 -19.92
C SER A 27 -6.69 2.49 -18.41
N ASN A 28 -6.77 1.36 -17.70
CA ASN A 28 -7.07 1.29 -16.29
C ASN A 28 -6.12 0.33 -15.55
N GLY A 29 -6.34 0.21 -14.25
CA GLY A 29 -5.59 -0.68 -13.38
C GLY A 29 -6.35 -0.89 -12.08
N PHE A 30 -5.71 -1.61 -11.16
CA PHE A 30 -6.21 -1.74 -9.81
C PHE A 30 -5.10 -1.45 -8.80
N TRP A 31 -5.52 -0.98 -7.65
CA TRP A 31 -4.69 -0.87 -6.47
C TRP A 31 -5.36 -1.61 -5.32
N MET A 32 -4.66 -2.62 -4.82
CA MET A 32 -5.05 -3.41 -3.68
C MET A 32 -4.19 -3.02 -2.48
N VAL A 33 -4.83 -2.70 -1.36
CA VAL A 33 -4.21 -2.51 -0.04
C VAL A 33 -4.70 -3.61 0.88
N SER A 34 -3.79 -4.22 1.62
CA SER A 34 -4.08 -5.38 2.46
C SER A 34 -3.33 -5.31 3.78
N SER A 35 -3.88 -5.98 4.80
CA SER A 35 -3.19 -6.30 6.06
C SER A 35 -2.58 -7.70 6.08
N VAL A 36 -2.81 -8.53 5.06
CA VAL A 36 -2.44 -9.95 5.03
C VAL A 36 -0.93 -10.13 4.80
N SER A 37 -0.23 -10.68 5.77
CA SER A 37 1.18 -11.09 5.64
C SER A 37 1.34 -12.24 4.63
N GLU A 38 2.50 -12.34 3.98
CA GLU A 38 2.81 -13.37 2.97
C GLU A 38 1.85 -13.38 1.75
N PHE A 39 1.12 -12.28 1.52
CA PHE A 39 0.16 -12.14 0.41
C PHE A 39 0.36 -10.81 -0.33
N PRO A 40 0.11 -10.76 -1.66
CA PRO A 40 -0.10 -11.91 -2.56
C PRO A 40 1.11 -12.81 -2.73
N ALA A 41 0.91 -14.02 -3.24
CA ALA A 41 2.01 -14.87 -3.68
C ALA A 41 2.75 -14.27 -4.90
N LEU A 42 3.95 -14.77 -5.18
CA LEU A 42 4.71 -14.40 -6.39
C LEU A 42 3.89 -14.69 -7.65
N VAL A 43 4.06 -13.87 -8.70
CA VAL A 43 3.32 -14.07 -9.97
C VAL A 43 3.54 -15.46 -10.55
N SER A 44 4.75 -16.01 -10.41
CA SER A 44 5.11 -17.35 -10.88
C SER A 44 4.34 -18.49 -10.18
N LYS A 45 3.78 -18.24 -8.98
CA LYS A 45 2.98 -19.20 -8.22
C LYS A 45 1.48 -19.02 -8.41
N GLY A 46 1.05 -17.95 -9.07
CA GLY A 46 -0.36 -17.62 -9.23
C GLY A 46 -1.01 -17.19 -7.92
N TYR A 47 -2.29 -17.52 -7.75
CA TYR A 47 -3.03 -17.23 -6.52
C TYR A 47 -2.80 -18.33 -5.49
N GLU A 48 -2.31 -17.95 -4.31
CA GLU A 48 -2.24 -18.83 -3.15
C GLU A 48 -2.74 -18.06 -1.91
N TYR A 49 -3.56 -18.73 -1.09
CA TYR A 49 -3.95 -18.26 0.23
C TYR A 49 -3.72 -19.40 1.23
N LYS A 50 -2.79 -19.21 2.16
CA LYS A 50 -2.21 -20.26 3.01
C LYS A 50 -2.79 -20.24 4.43
N PRO A 51 -2.70 -21.37 5.18
CA PRO A 51 -3.22 -21.44 6.55
C PRO A 51 -2.78 -20.31 7.51
N PRO A 52 -1.51 -19.83 7.51
CA PRO A 52 -1.11 -18.72 8.38
C PRO A 52 -1.93 -17.43 8.16
N GLN A 53 -2.45 -17.23 6.95
CA GLN A 53 -3.24 -16.05 6.55
C GLN A 53 -4.70 -16.13 7.00
N LEU A 54 -5.13 -17.28 7.53
CA LEU A 54 -6.48 -17.50 8.08
C LEU A 54 -6.55 -17.25 9.59
N LYS A 55 -5.40 -17.09 10.26
CA LYS A 55 -5.34 -17.03 11.73
C LYS A 55 -6.01 -15.79 12.33
N PHE A 56 -5.99 -14.67 11.62
CA PHE A 56 -6.47 -13.38 12.11
C PHE A 56 -7.52 -12.79 11.17
N GLY A 57 -8.35 -11.88 11.69
CA GLY A 57 -9.20 -11.04 10.84
C GLY A 57 -8.33 -10.13 9.97
N GLN A 58 -8.53 -10.18 8.66
CA GLN A 58 -7.75 -9.42 7.68
C GLN A 58 -8.67 -8.56 6.83
N ILE A 59 -8.15 -7.43 6.34
CA ILE A 59 -8.85 -6.53 5.43
C ILE A 59 -8.09 -6.47 4.11
N ILE A 60 -8.84 -6.53 3.01
CA ILE A 60 -8.35 -6.27 1.66
C ILE A 60 -9.29 -5.25 1.02
N LEU A 61 -8.74 -4.11 0.61
CA LEU A 61 -9.44 -3.12 -0.21
C LEU A 61 -8.83 -3.15 -1.61
N CYS A 62 -9.66 -3.31 -2.64
CA CYS A 62 -9.25 -3.20 -4.04
C CYS A 62 -10.00 -2.07 -4.72
N VAL A 63 -9.28 -1.14 -5.34
CA VAL A 63 -9.86 0.01 -6.06
C VAL A 63 -9.43 0.00 -7.51
N THR A 64 -10.41 0.15 -8.42
CA THR A 64 -10.15 0.31 -9.86
C THR A 64 -9.80 1.77 -10.15
N LEU A 65 -8.70 1.98 -10.86
CA LEU A 65 -8.14 3.31 -11.12
C LEU A 65 -7.92 3.54 -12.62
N ALA A 66 -8.24 4.74 -13.09
CA ALA A 66 -7.77 5.22 -14.39
C ALA A 66 -6.24 5.22 -14.41
N LYS A 67 -5.63 4.93 -15.57
CA LYS A 67 -4.17 4.98 -15.72
C LYS A 67 -3.58 6.36 -15.40
N SER A 68 -4.36 7.44 -15.57
CA SER A 68 -3.98 8.80 -15.18
C SER A 68 -3.70 8.94 -13.68
N MET A 69 -4.25 8.06 -12.83
CA MET A 69 -4.00 8.05 -11.38
C MET A 69 -2.65 7.44 -11.00
N LYS A 70 -1.90 6.85 -11.95
CA LYS A 70 -0.58 6.24 -11.70
C LYS A 70 0.39 7.22 -11.05
N SER A 71 0.33 8.52 -11.37
CA SER A 71 1.18 9.55 -10.75
C SER A 71 0.88 9.76 -9.27
N ILE A 72 -0.39 9.71 -8.87
CA ILE A 72 -0.81 9.81 -7.46
C ILE A 72 -0.27 8.61 -6.68
N ILE A 73 -0.44 7.40 -7.21
CA ILE A 73 0.07 6.18 -6.56
C ILE A 73 1.60 6.19 -6.47
N LYS A 74 2.29 6.70 -7.50
CA LYS A 74 3.74 6.92 -7.44
C LYS A 74 4.08 7.83 -6.26
N SER A 75 3.48 9.01 -6.14
CA SER A 75 3.77 9.92 -5.00
C SER A 75 3.54 9.27 -3.64
N VAL A 76 2.47 8.48 -3.51
CA VAL A 76 2.23 7.67 -2.31
C VAL A 76 3.42 6.73 -2.04
N PHE A 77 3.89 5.98 -3.04
CA PHE A 77 5.01 5.03 -2.90
C PHE A 77 6.33 5.75 -2.61
N GLN A 78 6.55 6.93 -3.20
CA GLN A 78 7.72 7.76 -2.91
C GLN A 78 7.76 8.25 -1.46
N THR A 79 6.59 8.58 -0.87
CA THR A 79 6.47 8.99 0.54
C THR A 79 6.57 7.80 1.49
N THR A 80 5.91 6.70 1.16
CA THR A 80 5.79 5.53 2.04
C THR A 80 7.03 4.65 2.03
N ASN A 81 7.68 4.50 0.88
CA ASN A 81 8.79 3.57 0.66
C ASN A 81 8.43 2.11 1.01
N PRO A 82 7.45 1.50 0.31
CA PRO A 82 7.06 0.12 0.56
C PRO A 82 8.09 -0.87 0.01
N TYR A 83 8.21 -2.03 0.67
CA TYR A 83 9.06 -3.11 0.18
C TYR A 83 8.43 -3.78 -1.04
N ILE A 84 9.11 -3.73 -2.18
CA ILE A 84 8.66 -4.35 -3.44
C ILE A 84 9.37 -5.70 -3.61
N TYR A 85 8.63 -6.79 -3.49
CA TYR A 85 9.18 -8.15 -3.63
C TYR A 85 8.96 -8.77 -5.02
N ASP A 86 8.00 -8.24 -5.81
CA ASP A 86 7.72 -8.72 -7.16
C ASP A 86 7.26 -7.54 -8.03
N SER A 87 7.93 -7.27 -9.15
CA SER A 87 7.57 -6.13 -9.99
C SER A 87 7.91 -6.31 -11.47
N LYS A 88 7.11 -5.66 -12.32
CA LYS A 88 7.36 -5.54 -13.76
C LYS A 88 6.93 -4.15 -14.24
N GLY A 89 7.90 -3.32 -14.64
CA GLY A 89 7.63 -2.01 -15.27
C GLY A 89 7.01 -0.94 -14.35
N PHE A 90 7.16 -1.06 -13.03
CA PHE A 90 6.78 -0.03 -12.07
C PHE A 90 7.98 0.33 -11.19
N THR A 91 8.43 1.58 -11.29
CA THR A 91 9.53 2.13 -10.50
C THR A 91 9.12 3.47 -9.89
N PHE A 92 9.70 3.76 -8.73
CA PHE A 92 9.57 5.01 -8.00
C PHE A 92 10.88 5.25 -7.22
N ASN A 93 11.21 6.51 -6.98
CA ASN A 93 12.36 6.90 -6.16
C ASN A 93 11.87 7.38 -4.80
N SER A 94 12.59 7.09 -3.71
CA SER A 94 12.26 7.64 -2.40
C SER A 94 12.19 9.17 -2.45
N GLY A 95 11.12 9.74 -1.93
CA GLY A 95 10.91 11.19 -1.87
C GLY A 95 11.34 11.78 -0.53
N ASN A 96 11.52 13.11 -0.49
CA ASN A 96 11.87 13.83 0.73
C ASN A 96 10.66 14.21 1.59
N SER A 97 9.43 14.04 1.07
CA SER A 97 8.21 14.43 1.78
C SER A 97 7.91 13.48 2.93
N THR A 98 7.57 14.04 4.10
CA THR A 98 7.20 13.27 5.28
C THR A 98 5.72 12.86 5.31
N THR A 99 4.89 13.57 4.56
CA THR A 99 3.46 13.26 4.37
C THR A 99 3.03 13.42 2.92
N TYR A 100 1.92 12.79 2.58
CA TYR A 100 1.23 12.99 1.33
C TYR A 100 -0.27 12.78 1.54
N GLU A 101 -1.07 13.76 1.14
CA GLU A 101 -2.52 13.67 1.13
C GLU A 101 -3.03 14.02 -0.26
N LYS A 102 -3.93 13.20 -0.80
CA LYS A 102 -4.58 13.50 -2.06
C LYS A 102 -5.99 12.97 -2.12
N ARG A 103 -6.93 13.84 -2.49
CA ARG A 103 -8.27 13.44 -2.92
C ARG A 103 -8.28 13.15 -4.41
N PHE A 104 -8.88 12.02 -4.80
CA PHE A 104 -9.05 11.59 -6.19
C PHE A 104 -10.37 10.82 -6.35
N LYS A 105 -10.65 10.35 -7.56
CA LYS A 105 -11.81 9.49 -7.85
C LYS A 105 -11.36 8.16 -8.44
N THR A 106 -12.07 7.08 -8.12
CA THR A 106 -11.92 5.81 -8.83
C THR A 106 -12.38 5.92 -10.28
N GLU A 107 -12.13 4.88 -11.08
CA GLU A 107 -12.68 4.78 -12.44
C GLU A 107 -14.21 4.94 -12.45
N GLY A 108 -14.88 4.38 -11.44
CA GLY A 108 -16.33 4.48 -11.24
C GLY A 108 -16.80 5.79 -10.58
N ASN A 109 -15.99 6.85 -10.59
CA ASN A 109 -16.30 8.16 -10.02
C ASN A 109 -16.54 8.20 -8.49
N VAL A 110 -16.13 7.18 -7.74
CA VAL A 110 -16.24 7.18 -6.27
C VAL A 110 -15.11 8.04 -5.69
N PRO A 111 -15.42 9.07 -4.88
CA PRO A 111 -14.40 9.90 -4.27
C PRO A 111 -13.62 9.14 -3.18
N LEU A 112 -12.30 9.24 -3.22
CA LEU A 112 -11.36 8.68 -2.26
C LEU A 112 -10.38 9.74 -1.79
N THR A 113 -9.91 9.61 -0.55
CA THR A 113 -8.72 10.33 -0.07
C THR A 113 -7.67 9.33 0.36
N VAL A 114 -6.45 9.48 -0.14
CA VAL A 114 -5.28 8.74 0.34
C VAL A 114 -4.47 9.61 1.29
N PHE A 115 -4.05 9.01 2.39
CA PHE A 115 -3.10 9.57 3.35
C PHE A 115 -1.89 8.65 3.44
N ALA A 116 -0.70 9.24 3.34
CA ALA A 116 0.57 8.54 3.40
C ALA A 116 1.56 9.34 4.25
N LYS A 117 2.45 8.62 4.91
CA LYS A 117 3.51 9.21 5.74
C LYS A 117 4.79 8.40 5.64
N SER A 118 5.92 9.07 5.76
CA SER A 118 7.24 8.42 5.74
C SER A 118 7.68 8.02 7.15
N ALA A 119 8.75 7.24 7.24
CA ALA A 119 9.40 6.89 8.51
C ALA A 119 9.93 8.11 9.30
N ASN A 120 10.02 9.29 8.67
CA ASN A 120 10.47 10.54 9.31
C ASN A 120 9.32 11.42 9.78
N PHE A 121 8.07 11.03 9.52
CA PHE A 121 6.91 11.77 10.01
C PHE A 121 6.90 11.81 11.55
N GLY A 122 6.72 13.00 12.13
CA GLY A 122 6.58 13.17 13.57
C GLY A 122 7.87 13.10 14.40
N LYS A 123 9.00 12.65 13.82
CA LYS A 123 10.31 12.49 14.50
C LYS A 123 10.95 13.78 15.07
N GLY A 124 10.25 14.91 15.04
CA GLY A 124 10.67 16.18 15.65
C GLY A 124 9.66 16.85 16.57
N LYS A 125 8.46 16.27 16.83
CA LYS A 125 7.45 16.90 17.71
C LYS A 125 6.94 16.02 18.83
N TYR A 126 6.82 14.70 18.63
CA TYR A 126 6.51 13.75 19.71
C TYR A 126 7.09 12.39 19.31
N ASN A 127 7.70 11.70 20.26
CA ASN A 127 8.26 10.37 20.08
C ASN A 127 7.12 9.34 19.98
N LEU A 128 6.41 9.33 18.85
CA LEU A 128 5.43 8.30 18.53
C LEU A 128 6.17 7.09 17.96
N ASN A 129 6.88 6.39 18.84
CA ASN A 129 6.97 4.94 18.71
C ASN A 129 5.55 4.43 18.95
N ASN A 130 4.91 3.91 17.90
CA ASN A 130 3.90 2.86 17.95
C ASN A 130 3.41 2.64 16.51
N ASP A 131 3.78 1.49 15.96
CA ASP A 131 3.27 0.81 14.76
C ASP A 131 2.38 1.65 13.86
N VAL A 132 3.07 2.37 13.00
CA VAL A 132 2.52 3.37 12.12
C VAL A 132 2.18 2.64 10.82
N GLN A 133 0.91 2.33 10.54
CA GLN A 133 0.58 1.92 9.17
C GLN A 133 0.83 3.09 8.24
N ILE A 134 1.47 2.80 7.12
CA ILE A 134 2.08 3.83 6.29
C ILE A 134 1.14 4.30 5.17
N GLN A 135 -0.06 3.72 5.09
CA GLN A 135 -1.04 4.00 4.06
C GLN A 135 -2.46 3.77 4.56
N TYR A 136 -3.29 4.81 4.51
CA TYR A 136 -4.71 4.70 4.79
C TYR A 136 -5.50 5.29 3.62
N MET A 137 -6.55 4.59 3.19
CA MET A 137 -7.55 5.14 2.29
C MET A 137 -8.81 5.46 3.07
N LYS A 138 -9.29 6.71 2.99
CA LYS A 138 -10.60 7.05 3.51
C LYS A 138 -11.60 6.98 2.37
N LEU A 139 -12.53 6.03 2.47
CA LEU A 139 -13.81 6.10 1.77
C LEU A 139 -14.69 7.07 2.56
N SER A 140 -15.56 7.82 1.90
CA SER A 140 -16.43 8.82 2.53
C SER A 140 -17.18 8.32 3.78
N ASN A 141 -17.33 7.00 3.97
CA ASN A 141 -17.92 6.34 5.14
C ASN A 141 -17.04 5.27 5.84
N PHE A 142 -15.76 5.10 5.47
CA PHE A 142 -14.87 4.12 6.12
C PHE A 142 -13.48 4.71 6.32
N THR A 143 -13.06 4.82 7.58
CA THR A 143 -11.67 5.07 7.98
C THR A 143 -11.08 3.72 8.34
N PHE A 144 -10.02 3.26 7.67
CA PHE A 144 -9.27 2.08 8.15
C PHE A 144 -8.60 2.46 9.48
N MET A 145 -9.13 1.93 10.59
CA MET A 145 -8.64 2.16 11.94
C MET A 145 -7.42 1.30 12.23
N ASN A 146 -6.48 1.90 12.96
CA ASN A 146 -5.36 1.23 13.61
C ASN A 146 -5.87 0.12 14.54
N TRP A 147 -5.23 -1.04 14.46
CA TRP A 147 -5.04 -1.91 15.61
C TRP A 147 -3.58 -1.76 16.04
#